data_AF-A0A4S9LFP5-F1
#
_entry.id   AF-A0A4S9LFP5-F1
#
_cell.length_a   1.000
_cell.length_b   1.000
_cell.length_c   1.000
_cell.angle_alpha   90.00
_cell.angle_beta   90.00
_cell.angle_gamma   90.00
#
_symmetry.space_group_name_H-M   'P 1'
#
loop_
_entity.id
_entity.type
_entity.pdbx_description
1 polymer ?
#
loop_
_entity_poly.entity_id
_entity_poly.type
_entity_poly.pdbx_seq_one_letter_code
_entity_poly.pdbx_strand_id
1 'polypeptide(L)'
;MNTYTLAGRGNRLLLRLRLNGQRRLNSTKPDDKAKDVTPPTTIPGPGMGWIEPLKEPFRAYGRMQHRSPYITQLSTTLIIYFLGDLSAQKVSSTEPYEPSRGLRALVIGGISSIPNYKWFMFLGNHFNYKSHVASIATKIVINQTFFTPCFNTYFFGMQSLLSGQTLAQTKQRVIDTVPTSWRNSWKLWPAVTAFSFTFVAPQYRSVFAGVIAIGWQTYLSWLNMQAQKEEDEKARVSAAAAPVTAPSTALPAA
;
A
#
# COMPACT_ATOMS: atom_id res chain seq x y z
N MET A 1 56.26 -4.41 -58.30
CA MET A 1 56.08 -5.58 -57.40
C MET A 1 55.07 -5.22 -56.33
N ASN A 2 53.83 -5.68 -56.42
CA ASN A 2 52.91 -5.67 -55.28
C ASN A 2 51.88 -6.80 -55.44
N THR A 3 52.26 -8.01 -55.02
CA THR A 3 51.43 -9.22 -55.14
C THR A 3 51.48 -10.01 -53.83
N TYR A 4 51.15 -9.40 -52.69
CA TYR A 4 51.01 -10.14 -51.41
C TYR A 4 49.82 -9.67 -50.54
N THR A 5 48.85 -8.96 -51.12
CA THR A 5 47.65 -8.47 -50.39
C THR A 5 46.33 -9.08 -50.88
N LEU A 6 46.36 -10.28 -51.49
CA LEU A 6 45.14 -10.99 -51.93
C LEU A 6 44.93 -12.37 -51.28
N ALA A 7 45.94 -12.99 -50.69
CA ALA A 7 45.80 -14.34 -50.09
C ALA A 7 45.13 -14.37 -48.70
N GLY A 8 45.14 -13.26 -47.94
CA GLY A 8 44.64 -13.24 -46.56
C GLY A 8 43.12 -13.02 -46.39
N ARG A 9 42.45 -12.44 -47.41
CA ARG A 9 40.99 -12.16 -47.35
C ARG A 9 40.14 -13.36 -47.76
N GLY A 10 40.61 -14.17 -48.71
CA GLY A 10 39.90 -15.39 -49.16
C GLY A 10 39.73 -16.42 -48.05
N ASN A 11 40.78 -16.69 -47.28
CA ASN A 11 40.73 -17.67 -46.19
C ASN A 11 39.79 -17.25 -45.05
N ARG A 12 39.67 -15.96 -44.74
CA ARG A 12 38.73 -15.50 -43.69
C ARG A 12 37.27 -15.58 -44.16
N LEU A 13 37.00 -15.37 -45.44
CA LEU A 13 35.65 -15.53 -46.00
C LEU A 13 35.26 -17.01 -46.08
N LEU A 14 36.18 -17.87 -46.51
CA LEU A 14 35.98 -19.32 -46.53
C LEU A 14 35.82 -19.90 -45.12
N LEU A 15 36.58 -19.42 -44.12
CA LEU A 15 36.39 -19.82 -42.72
C LEU A 15 35.01 -19.40 -42.20
N ARG A 16 34.55 -18.18 -42.52
CA ARG A 16 33.21 -17.69 -42.13
C ARG A 16 32.08 -18.44 -42.84
N LEU A 17 32.26 -18.82 -44.11
CA LEU A 17 31.29 -19.63 -44.84
C LEU A 17 31.25 -21.09 -44.33
N ARG A 18 32.39 -21.68 -43.94
CA ARG A 18 32.44 -23.00 -43.30
C ARG A 18 31.80 -23.00 -41.90
N LEU A 19 32.05 -21.97 -41.10
CA LEU A 19 31.45 -21.80 -39.77
C LEU A 19 29.93 -21.54 -39.84
N ASN A 20 29.45 -20.78 -40.84
CA ASN A 20 28.02 -20.59 -41.06
C ASN A 20 27.33 -21.82 -41.69
N GLY A 21 28.03 -22.58 -42.54
CA GLY A 21 27.54 -23.83 -43.10
C GLY A 21 27.36 -24.94 -42.05
N GLN A 22 28.31 -25.07 -41.11
CA GLN A 22 28.18 -26.00 -39.98
C GLN A 22 27.10 -25.58 -38.98
N ARG A 23 26.87 -24.27 -38.77
CA ARG A 23 25.73 -23.79 -37.95
C ARG A 23 24.36 -24.11 -38.55
N ARG A 24 24.24 -24.16 -39.89
CA ARG A 24 22.98 -24.52 -40.54
C ARG A 24 22.69 -26.02 -40.57
N LEU A 25 23.72 -26.87 -40.54
CA LEU A 25 23.56 -28.33 -40.52
C LEU A 25 23.32 -28.91 -39.12
N ASN A 26 23.63 -28.17 -38.05
CA ASN A 26 23.30 -28.53 -36.67
C ASN A 26 22.03 -27.84 -36.13
N SER A 27 21.17 -27.31 -37.02
CA SER A 27 19.84 -26.83 -36.63
C SER A 27 18.86 -28.01 -36.60
N THR A 28 19.05 -28.92 -35.65
CA THR A 28 17.93 -29.72 -35.15
C THR A 28 16.98 -28.76 -34.44
N LYS A 29 15.88 -28.43 -35.13
CA LYS A 29 14.69 -27.86 -34.50
C LYS A 29 14.39 -28.67 -33.23
N PRO A 30 14.39 -28.09 -32.03
CA PRO A 30 13.57 -28.65 -30.99
C PRO A 30 12.12 -28.44 -31.46
N ASP A 31 11.35 -29.51 -31.56
CA ASP A 31 9.90 -29.39 -31.64
C ASP A 31 9.45 -28.52 -30.47
N ASP A 32 8.98 -27.32 -30.77
CA ASP A 32 8.17 -26.48 -29.87
C ASP A 32 6.82 -27.18 -29.64
N LYS A 33 6.87 -28.32 -28.94
CA LYS A 33 5.85 -28.62 -27.94
C LYS A 33 6.46 -28.22 -26.62
N ALA A 34 6.46 -26.91 -26.36
CA ALA A 34 6.45 -26.41 -25.00
C ALA A 34 5.32 -27.15 -24.29
N LYS A 35 5.70 -28.19 -23.54
CA LYS A 35 4.82 -28.82 -22.58
C LYS A 35 4.43 -27.68 -21.65
N ASP A 36 3.19 -27.24 -21.79
CA ASP A 36 2.49 -26.51 -20.76
C ASP A 36 2.56 -27.43 -19.54
N VAL A 37 3.56 -27.22 -18.69
CA VAL A 37 3.67 -27.90 -17.39
C VAL A 37 2.60 -27.25 -16.53
N THR A 38 1.36 -27.61 -16.83
CA THR A 38 0.30 -27.63 -15.84
C THR A 38 0.83 -28.50 -14.70
N PRO A 39 0.88 -27.99 -13.45
CA PRO A 39 1.22 -28.85 -12.33
C PRO A 39 0.25 -30.04 -12.35
N PRO A 40 0.73 -31.27 -12.10
CA PRO A 40 -0.09 -32.46 -12.22
C PRO A 40 -1.35 -32.25 -11.41
N THR A 41 -2.50 -32.41 -12.08
CA THR A 41 -3.84 -32.30 -11.51
C THR A 41 -3.84 -33.10 -10.23
N THR A 42 -3.69 -32.39 -9.11
CA THR A 42 -3.68 -33.00 -7.79
C THR A 42 -5.09 -33.52 -7.62
N ILE A 43 -5.21 -34.80 -7.26
CA ILE A 43 -6.45 -35.49 -6.89
C ILE A 43 -7.43 -34.46 -6.31
N PRO A 44 -8.63 -34.25 -6.88
CA PRO A 44 -9.57 -33.30 -6.33
C PRO A 44 -9.96 -33.81 -4.94
N GLY A 45 -9.24 -33.34 -3.92
CA GLY A 45 -9.71 -33.39 -2.54
C GLY A 45 -11.09 -32.71 -2.50
N PRO A 46 -11.91 -33.03 -1.50
CA PRO A 46 -13.31 -32.59 -1.45
C PRO A 46 -13.40 -31.10 -1.76
N GLY A 47 -13.87 -30.80 -2.97
CA GLY A 47 -13.80 -29.46 -3.53
C GLY A 47 -14.75 -28.58 -2.76
N MET A 48 -14.23 -27.64 -1.99
CA MET A 48 -15.01 -26.50 -1.53
C MET A 48 -15.37 -25.63 -2.75
N GLY A 49 -16.33 -26.09 -3.55
CA GLY A 49 -16.76 -25.48 -4.82
C GLY A 49 -17.25 -24.04 -4.65
N TRP A 50 -17.64 -23.65 -3.43
CA TRP A 50 -17.98 -22.27 -3.09
C TRP A 50 -16.77 -21.32 -3.11
N ILE A 51 -15.53 -21.83 -3.01
CA ILE A 51 -14.31 -21.02 -3.05
C ILE A 51 -13.83 -20.82 -4.51
N GLU A 52 -14.22 -21.66 -5.46
CA GLU A 52 -13.84 -21.55 -6.88
C GLU A 52 -14.04 -20.13 -7.47
N PRO A 53 -15.20 -19.45 -7.30
CA PRO A 53 -15.38 -18.08 -7.80
C PRO A 53 -14.44 -17.05 -7.15
N LEU A 54 -13.90 -17.35 -5.96
CA LEU A 54 -12.91 -16.50 -5.28
C LEU A 54 -11.47 -16.82 -5.68
N LYS A 55 -11.18 -18.05 -6.13
CA LYS A 55 -9.83 -18.48 -6.54
C LYS A 55 -9.38 -17.79 -7.83
N GLU A 56 -10.24 -17.73 -8.84
CA GLU A 56 -9.90 -17.14 -10.14
C GLU A 56 -9.47 -15.67 -10.06
N PRO A 57 -10.21 -14.75 -9.41
CA PRO A 57 -9.75 -13.37 -9.26
C PRO A 57 -8.46 -13.26 -8.43
N PHE A 58 -8.28 -14.09 -7.40
CA PHE A 58 -7.02 -14.13 -6.63
C PHE A 58 -5.82 -14.57 -7.47
N ARG A 59 -6.00 -15.58 -8.32
CA ARG A 59 -4.97 -16.06 -9.25
C ARG A 59 -4.70 -15.04 -10.34
N ALA A 60 -5.74 -14.40 -10.88
CA ALA A 60 -5.63 -13.33 -11.86
C ALA A 60 -4.85 -12.14 -11.30
N TYR A 61 -5.16 -11.71 -10.07
CA TYR A 61 -4.40 -10.68 -9.36
C TYR A 61 -2.93 -11.07 -9.22
N GLY A 62 -2.65 -12.31 -8.79
CA GLY A 62 -1.29 -12.83 -8.68
C GLY A 62 -0.53 -12.75 -10.02
N ARG A 63 -1.17 -13.15 -11.12
CA ARG A 63 -0.59 -13.06 -12.48
C ARG A 63 -0.31 -11.60 -12.88
N MET A 64 -1.26 -10.70 -12.62
CA MET A 64 -1.09 -9.27 -12.91
C MET A 64 0.07 -8.67 -12.10
N GLN A 65 0.15 -8.98 -10.82
CA GLN A 65 1.19 -8.52 -9.92
C GLN A 65 2.58 -9.04 -10.34
N HIS A 66 2.67 -10.28 -10.84
CA HIS A 66 3.92 -10.81 -11.40
C HIS A 66 4.30 -10.16 -12.74
N ARG A 67 3.32 -9.92 -13.63
CA ARG A 67 3.58 -9.35 -14.96
C ARG A 67 3.92 -7.86 -14.91
N SER A 68 3.19 -7.09 -14.11
CA SER A 68 3.34 -5.65 -13.98
C SER A 68 3.08 -5.23 -12.52
N PRO A 69 4.08 -5.37 -11.64
CA PRO A 69 3.91 -5.09 -10.23
C PRO A 69 3.56 -3.63 -9.95
N TYR A 70 4.18 -2.68 -10.66
CA TYR A 70 3.95 -1.25 -10.37
C TYR A 70 2.55 -0.77 -10.76
N ILE A 71 2.04 -1.18 -11.93
CA ILE A 71 0.69 -0.79 -12.38
C ILE A 71 -0.35 -1.44 -11.48
N THR A 72 -0.19 -2.73 -11.18
CA THR A 72 -1.12 -3.45 -10.30
C THR A 72 -1.15 -2.81 -8.92
N GLN A 73 0.00 -2.45 -8.35
CA GLN A 73 0.06 -1.77 -7.05
C GLN A 73 -0.57 -0.38 -7.09
N LEU A 74 -0.32 0.41 -8.13
CA LEU A 74 -0.95 1.72 -8.31
C LEU A 74 -2.48 1.60 -8.36
N SER A 75 -3.00 0.76 -9.26
CA SER A 75 -4.45 0.55 -9.39
C SER A 75 -5.08 0.05 -8.10
N THR A 76 -4.44 -0.93 -7.44
CA THR A 76 -4.96 -1.49 -6.18
C THR A 76 -4.98 -0.43 -5.07
N THR A 77 -3.90 0.35 -4.96
CA THR A 77 -3.79 1.40 -3.93
C THR A 77 -4.84 2.49 -4.15
N LEU A 78 -5.08 2.91 -5.40
CA LEU A 78 -6.13 3.88 -5.70
C LEU A 78 -7.52 3.36 -5.30
N ILE A 79 -7.82 2.09 -5.58
CA ILE A 79 -9.08 1.46 -5.15
C ILE A 79 -9.17 1.43 -3.61
N ILE A 80 -8.10 1.04 -2.92
CA ILE A 80 -8.06 0.99 -1.45
C ILE A 80 -8.32 2.37 -0.85
N TYR A 81 -7.65 3.41 -1.35
CA TYR A 81 -7.80 4.76 -0.82
C TYR A 81 -9.18 5.34 -1.15
N PHE A 82 -9.73 5.07 -2.33
CA PHE A 82 -11.09 5.44 -2.68
C PHE A 82 -12.11 4.82 -1.72
N LEU A 83 -12.04 3.50 -1.51
CA LEU A 83 -12.95 2.79 -0.61
C LEU A 83 -12.75 3.23 0.85
N GLY A 84 -11.49 3.38 1.28
CA GLY A 84 -11.16 3.86 2.62
C GLY A 84 -11.75 5.23 2.92
N ASP A 85 -11.62 6.17 1.98
CA ASP A 85 -12.18 7.51 2.16
C ASP A 85 -13.69 7.51 2.06
N LEU A 86 -14.29 6.77 1.12
CA LEU A 86 -15.74 6.62 1.00
C LEU A 86 -16.36 6.05 2.28
N SER A 87 -15.76 4.99 2.85
CA SER A 87 -16.18 4.39 4.11
C SER A 87 -16.05 5.36 5.28
N ALA A 88 -14.91 6.07 5.37
CA ALA A 88 -14.67 7.06 6.42
C ALA A 88 -15.65 8.24 6.36
N GLN A 89 -15.94 8.76 5.15
CA GLN A 89 -16.91 9.85 4.95
C GLN A 89 -18.33 9.43 5.34
N LYS A 90 -18.76 8.21 4.95
CA LYS A 90 -20.08 7.69 5.31
C LYS A 90 -20.28 7.50 6.82
N VAL A 91 -19.20 7.25 7.56
CA VAL A 91 -19.27 7.03 9.01
C VAL A 91 -19.10 8.32 9.80
N SER A 92 -18.31 9.27 9.32
CA SER A 92 -18.02 10.51 10.05
C SER A 92 -19.02 11.65 9.81
N SER A 93 -19.74 11.66 8.68
CA SER A 93 -20.51 12.83 8.26
C SER A 93 -21.99 12.52 8.04
N THR A 94 -22.86 13.33 8.62
CA THR A 94 -24.26 13.48 8.19
C THR A 94 -24.38 14.35 6.94
N GLU A 95 -23.32 15.09 6.62
CA GLU A 95 -23.20 15.98 5.46
C GLU A 95 -23.01 15.21 4.14
N PRO A 96 -23.32 15.84 2.99
CA PRO A 96 -23.11 15.26 1.67
C PRO A 96 -21.64 14.86 1.42
N TYR A 97 -21.45 13.84 0.59
CA TYR A 97 -20.13 13.36 0.17
C TYR A 97 -19.26 14.49 -0.39
N GLU A 98 -18.00 14.59 0.07
CA GLU A 98 -17.03 15.61 -0.32
C GLU A 98 -16.04 15.04 -1.37
N PRO A 99 -16.18 15.36 -2.67
CA PRO A 99 -15.33 14.78 -3.71
C PRO A 99 -13.87 15.26 -3.65
N SER A 100 -13.64 16.50 -3.19
CA SER A 100 -12.30 17.06 -3.02
C SER A 100 -11.47 16.22 -2.05
N ARG A 101 -12.05 15.81 -0.93
CA ARG A 101 -11.39 14.93 0.03
C ARG A 101 -11.04 13.57 -0.58
N GLY A 102 -11.95 12.98 -1.35
CA GLY A 102 -11.70 11.74 -2.09
C GLY A 102 -10.53 11.88 -3.07
N LEU A 103 -10.46 12.98 -3.81
CA LEU A 103 -9.34 13.25 -4.72
C LEU A 103 -8.01 13.38 -3.98
N ARG A 104 -7.97 14.06 -2.83
CA ARG A 104 -6.76 14.14 -2.00
C ARG A 104 -6.30 12.77 -1.54
N ALA A 105 -7.23 11.92 -1.09
CA ALA A 105 -6.93 10.55 -0.69
C ALA A 105 -6.32 9.74 -1.85
N LEU A 106 -6.87 9.88 -3.07
CA LEU A 106 -6.32 9.24 -4.27
C LEU A 106 -4.90 9.71 -4.59
N VAL A 107 -4.62 11.01 -4.48
CA VAL A 107 -3.27 11.57 -4.71
C VAL A 107 -2.27 11.03 -3.68
N ILE A 108 -2.65 11.01 -2.39
CA ILE A 108 -1.82 10.46 -1.32
C ILE A 108 -1.55 8.97 -1.54
N GLY A 109 -2.57 8.19 -1.89
CA GLY A 109 -2.42 6.77 -2.19
C GLY A 109 -1.57 6.51 -3.43
N GLY A 110 -1.80 7.28 -4.50
CA GLY A 110 -1.08 7.14 -5.76
C GLY A 110 0.43 7.35 -5.60
N ILE A 111 0.83 8.41 -4.89
CA ILE A 111 2.25 8.73 -4.65
C ILE A 111 2.90 7.70 -3.72
N SER A 112 2.21 7.25 -2.67
CA SER A 112 2.76 6.29 -1.70
C SER A 112 2.73 4.83 -2.15
N SER A 113 1.99 4.49 -3.20
CA SER A 113 1.84 3.13 -3.72
C SER A 113 3.17 2.40 -3.96
N ILE A 114 4.04 2.99 -4.79
CA ILE A 114 5.32 2.36 -5.18
C ILE A 114 6.30 2.30 -3.98
N PRO A 115 6.52 3.39 -3.21
CA PRO A 115 7.33 3.33 -2.00
C PRO A 115 6.87 2.24 -1.02
N ASN A 116 5.56 2.12 -0.77
CA ASN A 116 5.00 1.12 0.14
C ASN A 116 5.27 -0.31 -0.37
N TYR A 117 5.04 -0.56 -1.66
CA TYR A 117 5.33 -1.86 -2.26
C TYR A 117 6.82 -2.23 -2.13
N LYS A 118 7.72 -1.29 -2.46
CA LYS A 118 9.17 -1.51 -2.34
C LYS A 118 9.58 -1.77 -0.89
N TRP A 119 8.94 -1.10 0.07
CA TRP A 119 9.21 -1.31 1.49
C TRP A 119 8.85 -2.72 1.96
N PHE A 120 7.68 -3.24 1.59
CA PHE A 120 7.29 -4.61 1.92
C PHE A 120 8.23 -5.66 1.29
N MET A 121 8.69 -5.42 0.06
CA MET A 121 9.70 -6.27 -0.59
C MET A 121 11.05 -6.20 0.13
N PHE A 122 11.48 -4.99 0.53
CA PHE A 122 12.70 -4.79 1.31
C PHE A 122 12.66 -5.57 2.63
N LEU A 123 11.60 -5.40 3.43
CA LEU A 123 11.43 -6.14 4.68
C LEU A 123 11.38 -7.65 4.46
N GLY A 124 10.71 -8.10 3.39
CA GLY A 124 10.58 -9.51 3.05
C GLY A 124 11.91 -10.18 2.70
N ASN A 125 12.82 -9.46 2.05
CA ASN A 125 14.06 -10.03 1.51
C ASN A 125 15.26 -9.93 2.46
N HIS A 126 15.32 -8.95 3.35
CA HIS A 126 16.55 -8.65 4.11
C HIS A 126 16.58 -9.23 5.53
N PHE A 127 15.43 -9.50 6.16
CA PHE A 127 15.35 -9.90 7.57
C PHE A 127 14.90 -11.34 7.75
N ASN A 128 15.64 -12.29 7.16
CA ASN A 128 15.32 -13.72 7.22
C ASN A 128 16.41 -14.47 8.00
N TYR A 129 16.13 -14.75 9.27
CA TYR A 129 17.01 -15.46 10.20
C TYR A 129 16.58 -16.93 10.34
N LYS A 130 17.45 -17.73 10.97
CA LYS A 130 17.15 -19.14 11.30
C LYS A 130 15.90 -19.30 12.16
N SER A 131 15.68 -18.37 13.10
CA SER A 131 14.45 -18.32 13.89
C SER A 131 13.37 -17.54 13.15
N HIS A 132 12.24 -18.19 12.92
CA HIS A 132 11.06 -17.58 12.31
C HIS A 132 10.52 -16.42 13.17
N VAL A 133 10.46 -16.62 14.50
CA VAL A 133 10.04 -15.59 15.45
C VAL A 133 10.98 -14.39 15.41
N ALA A 134 12.30 -14.61 15.39
CA ALA A 134 13.26 -13.51 15.28
C ALA A 134 13.11 -12.73 13.97
N SER A 135 12.86 -13.42 12.86
CA SER A 135 12.59 -12.79 11.55
C SER A 135 11.37 -11.89 11.58
N ILE A 136 10.27 -12.36 12.17
CA ILE A 136 9.05 -11.58 12.29
C ILE A 136 9.24 -10.41 13.25
N ALA A 137 9.82 -10.65 14.44
CA ALA A 137 10.04 -9.61 15.43
C ALA A 137 10.89 -8.47 14.85
N THR A 138 11.99 -8.79 14.17
CA THR A 138 12.83 -7.77 13.51
C THR A 138 12.07 -7.00 12.44
N LYS A 139 11.28 -7.69 11.60
CA LYS A 139 10.45 -7.02 10.57
C LYS A 139 9.44 -6.07 11.20
N ILE A 140 8.78 -6.47 12.29
CA ILE A 140 7.83 -5.63 13.03
C ILE A 140 8.54 -4.41 13.61
N VAL A 141 9.66 -4.61 14.31
CA VAL A 141 10.39 -3.50 14.94
C VAL A 141 10.82 -2.50 13.88
N ILE A 142 11.47 -2.95 12.79
CA ILE A 142 11.95 -2.06 11.72
C ILE A 142 10.78 -1.34 11.03
N ASN A 143 9.67 -2.05 10.80
CA ASN A 143 8.49 -1.43 10.21
C ASN A 143 7.94 -0.32 11.11
N GLN A 144 7.79 -0.61 12.41
CA GLN A 144 7.24 0.34 13.35
C GLN A 144 8.18 1.52 13.65
N THR A 145 9.50 1.31 13.69
CA THR A 145 10.46 2.37 14.06
C THR A 145 10.83 3.28 12.89
N PHE A 146 10.80 2.79 11.65
CA PHE A 146 11.23 3.57 10.49
C PHE A 146 10.08 3.90 9.55
N PHE A 147 9.33 2.88 9.12
CA PHE A 147 8.29 3.10 8.12
C PHE A 147 7.09 3.83 8.67
N THR A 148 6.54 3.40 9.79
CA THR A 148 5.35 4.02 10.38
C THR A 148 5.52 5.52 10.64
N PRO A 149 6.59 6.03 11.30
CA PRO A 149 6.73 7.47 11.52
C PRO A 149 6.96 8.26 10.23
N CYS A 150 7.76 7.73 9.29
CA CYS A 150 7.97 8.37 7.99
C CYS A 150 6.67 8.43 7.17
N PHE A 151 5.93 7.32 7.11
CA PHE A 151 4.67 7.24 6.41
C PHE A 151 3.59 8.12 7.04
N ASN A 152 3.48 8.15 8.38
CA ASN A 152 2.55 9.02 9.08
C ASN A 152 2.86 10.50 8.83
N THR A 153 4.14 10.88 8.86
CA THR A 153 4.57 12.25 8.56
C THR A 153 4.19 12.65 7.14
N TYR A 154 4.47 11.78 6.17
CA TYR A 154 4.06 11.95 4.79
C TYR A 154 2.53 12.08 4.66
N PHE A 155 1.78 11.16 5.27
CA PHE A 155 0.32 11.08 5.14
C PHE A 155 -0.36 12.33 5.71
N PHE A 156 -0.07 12.69 6.97
CA PHE A 156 -0.67 13.87 7.60
C PHE A 156 -0.15 15.17 6.98
N GLY A 157 1.12 15.22 6.59
CA GLY A 157 1.71 16.36 5.89
C GLY A 157 1.03 16.62 4.56
N MET A 158 0.90 15.58 3.72
CA MET A 158 0.25 15.68 2.42
C MET A 158 -1.24 15.99 2.55
N GLN A 159 -1.93 15.36 3.50
CA GLN A 159 -3.33 15.66 3.79
C GLN A 159 -3.53 17.14 4.12
N SER A 160 -2.65 17.70 4.97
CA SER A 160 -2.69 19.10 5.39
C SER A 160 -2.43 20.06 4.21
N LEU A 161 -1.36 19.82 3.45
CA LEU A 161 -0.98 20.65 2.30
C LEU A 161 -2.04 20.65 1.20
N LEU A 162 -2.57 19.46 0.86
CA LEU A 162 -3.62 19.35 -0.15
C LEU A 162 -4.95 19.97 0.31
N SER A 163 -5.13 20.15 1.62
CA SER A 163 -6.26 20.88 2.20
C SER A 163 -6.08 22.39 2.19
N GLY A 164 -4.96 22.90 1.65
CA GLY A 164 -4.67 24.32 1.51
C GLY A 164 -4.07 24.96 2.78
N GLN A 165 -3.61 24.17 3.75
CA GLN A 165 -2.97 24.71 4.95
C GLN A 165 -1.56 25.20 4.64
N THR A 166 -1.09 26.19 5.42
CA THR A 166 0.27 26.70 5.32
C THR A 166 1.30 25.67 5.79
N LEU A 167 2.57 25.87 5.43
CA LEU A 167 3.67 25.00 5.90
C LEU A 167 3.80 25.01 7.43
N ALA A 168 3.57 26.15 8.09
CA ALA A 168 3.62 26.26 9.54
C ALA A 168 2.50 25.42 10.21
N GLN A 169 1.27 25.54 9.71
CA GLN A 169 0.12 24.75 10.18
C GLN A 169 0.34 23.25 9.93
N THR A 170 0.87 22.91 8.75
CA THR A 170 1.21 21.53 8.40
C THR A 170 2.25 20.94 9.35
N LYS A 171 3.32 21.69 9.64
CA LYS A 171 4.35 21.26 10.59
C LYS A 171 3.75 21.00 11.97
N GLN A 172 2.92 21.92 12.46
CA GLN A 172 2.28 21.78 13.76
C GLN A 172 1.36 20.56 13.79
N ARG A 173 0.53 20.38 12.75
CA ARG A 173 -0.35 19.22 12.59
C ARG A 173 0.43 17.90 12.64
N VAL A 174 1.57 17.82 11.97
CA VAL A 174 2.44 16.63 11.99
C VAL A 174 2.99 16.38 13.39
N ILE A 175 3.50 17.41 14.08
CA ILE A 175 4.04 17.30 15.44
C ILE A 175 2.97 16.79 16.41
N ASP A 176 1.73 17.26 16.29
CA ASP A 176 0.65 16.91 17.20
C ASP A 176 0.09 15.51 16.93
N THR A 177 0.01 15.11 15.65
CA THR A 177 -0.66 13.87 15.25
C THR A 177 0.23 12.66 15.11
N VAL A 178 1.46 12.81 14.63
CA VAL A 178 2.35 11.67 14.33
C VAL A 178 2.68 10.84 15.59
N PRO A 179 3.04 11.43 16.75
CA PRO A 179 3.35 10.65 17.95
C PRO A 179 2.16 9.86 18.48
N THR A 180 0.96 10.44 18.42
CA THR A 180 -0.28 9.80 18.84
C THR A 180 -0.67 8.68 17.89
N SER A 181 -0.62 8.93 16.58
CA SER A 181 -0.87 7.93 15.56
C SER A 181 0.12 6.77 15.64
N TRP A 182 1.42 7.06 15.83
CA TRP A 182 2.46 6.05 15.97
C TRP A 182 2.23 5.13 17.18
N ARG A 183 1.89 5.69 18.34
CA ARG A 183 1.53 4.91 19.54
C ARG A 183 0.29 4.04 19.31
N ASN A 184 -0.74 4.57 18.65
CA ASN A 184 -1.92 3.77 18.31
C ASN A 184 -1.61 2.68 17.29
N SER A 185 -0.69 2.93 16.36
CA SER A 185 -0.29 1.93 15.37
C SER A 185 0.30 0.67 16.00
N TRP A 186 1.01 0.80 17.12
CA TRP A 186 1.54 -0.35 17.87
C TRP A 186 0.47 -1.30 18.43
N LYS A 187 -0.79 -0.85 18.55
CA LYS A 187 -1.88 -1.70 19.06
C LYS A 187 -2.39 -2.71 18.03
N LEU A 188 -2.26 -2.40 16.74
CA LEU A 188 -2.86 -3.19 15.65
C LEU A 188 -1.79 -3.71 14.67
N TRP A 189 -0.92 -2.84 14.19
CA TRP A 189 -0.03 -3.14 13.07
C TRP A 189 1.03 -4.21 13.35
N PRO A 190 1.54 -4.42 14.58
CA PRO A 190 2.42 -5.56 14.87
C PRO A 190 1.75 -6.91 14.57
N ALA A 191 0.49 -7.10 14.98
CA ALA A 191 -0.25 -8.33 14.71
C ALA A 191 -0.52 -8.50 13.22
N VAL A 192 -0.93 -7.42 12.53
CA VAL A 192 -1.15 -7.42 11.07
C VAL A 192 0.14 -7.77 10.31
N THR A 193 1.27 -7.20 10.74
CA THR A 193 2.58 -7.45 10.13
C THR A 193 3.03 -8.89 10.37
N ALA A 194 2.88 -9.40 11.60
CA ALA A 194 3.17 -10.80 11.93
C ALA A 194 2.36 -11.75 11.04
N PHE A 195 1.04 -11.53 10.94
CA PHE A 195 0.16 -12.33 10.12
C PHE A 195 0.54 -12.25 8.63
N SER A 196 0.78 -11.05 8.12
CA SER A 196 1.15 -10.81 6.72
C SER A 196 2.45 -11.53 6.33
N PHE A 197 3.48 -11.47 7.18
CA PHE A 197 4.74 -12.14 6.89
C PHE A 197 4.73 -13.66 7.14
N THR A 198 3.78 -14.17 7.93
CA THR A 198 3.63 -15.60 8.20
C THR A 198 2.78 -16.31 7.16
N PHE A 199 1.63 -15.73 6.80
CA PHE A 199 0.58 -16.43 6.04
C PHE A 199 0.32 -15.84 4.66
N VAL A 200 0.70 -14.59 4.40
CA VAL A 200 0.39 -13.90 3.14
C VAL A 200 1.60 -13.95 2.21
N ALA A 201 1.40 -14.46 0.99
CA ALA A 201 2.45 -14.50 -0.01
C ALA A 201 2.88 -13.07 -0.40
N PRO A 202 4.18 -12.83 -0.70
CA PRO A 202 4.74 -11.49 -0.87
C PRO A 202 3.93 -10.56 -1.78
N GLN A 203 3.42 -11.08 -2.89
CA GLN A 203 2.67 -10.35 -3.90
C GLN A 203 1.31 -9.81 -3.40
N TYR A 204 0.74 -10.40 -2.34
CA TYR A 204 -0.56 -10.00 -1.78
C TYR A 204 -0.44 -9.12 -0.52
N ARG A 205 0.76 -8.96 0.04
CA ARG A 205 0.96 -8.29 1.34
C ARG A 205 0.51 -6.82 1.34
N SER A 206 0.80 -6.08 0.27
CA SER A 206 0.35 -4.68 0.15
C SER A 206 -1.17 -4.56 0.10
N VAL A 207 -1.84 -5.45 -0.63
CA VAL A 207 -3.32 -5.45 -0.73
C VAL A 207 -3.94 -5.82 0.59
N PHE A 208 -3.42 -6.87 1.23
CA PHE A 208 -3.86 -7.29 2.56
C PHE A 208 -3.75 -6.15 3.56
N ALA A 209 -2.57 -5.50 3.64
CA ALA A 209 -2.37 -4.34 4.51
C ALA A 209 -3.33 -3.19 4.16
N GLY A 210 -3.58 -2.95 2.88
CA GLY A 210 -4.53 -1.94 2.40
C GLY A 210 -5.98 -2.21 2.79
N VAL A 211 -6.44 -3.46 2.73
CA VAL A 211 -7.79 -3.84 3.19
C VAL A 211 -7.94 -3.59 4.70
N ILE A 212 -6.94 -3.95 5.51
CA ILE A 212 -6.94 -3.63 6.94
C ILE A 212 -6.92 -2.10 7.16
N ALA A 213 -6.19 -1.36 6.32
CA ALA A 213 -6.15 0.10 6.39
C ALA A 213 -7.54 0.73 6.16
N ILE A 214 -8.37 0.20 5.25
CA ILE A 214 -9.75 0.68 5.06
C ILE A 214 -10.56 0.57 6.36
N GLY A 215 -10.48 -0.59 7.02
CA GLY A 215 -11.13 -0.81 8.31
C GLY A 215 -10.60 0.13 9.39
N TRP A 216 -9.29 0.33 9.44
CA TRP A 216 -8.64 1.25 10.37
C TRP A 216 -9.08 2.71 10.15
N GLN A 217 -9.13 3.19 8.90
CA GLN A 217 -9.57 4.54 8.58
C GLN A 217 -11.03 4.76 9.01
N THR A 218 -11.88 3.76 8.78
CA THR A 218 -13.28 3.79 9.19
C THR A 218 -13.42 3.81 10.72
N TYR A 219 -12.64 2.98 11.42
CA TYR A 219 -12.63 2.92 12.88
C TYR A 219 -12.17 4.24 13.52
N LEU A 220 -11.08 4.85 13.02
CA LEU A 220 -10.63 6.15 13.49
C LEU A 220 -11.67 7.24 13.24
N SER A 221 -12.33 7.21 12.08
CA SER A 221 -13.43 8.11 11.73
C SER A 221 -14.60 8.01 12.71
N TRP A 222 -14.99 6.78 13.06
CA TRP A 222 -16.05 6.52 14.04
C TRP A 222 -15.66 6.96 15.47
N LEU A 223 -14.43 6.68 15.88
CA LEU A 223 -13.93 7.06 17.20
C LEU A 223 -13.86 8.58 17.36
N ASN A 224 -13.37 9.30 16.33
CA ASN A 224 -13.35 10.76 16.33
C ASN A 224 -14.76 11.36 16.38
N MET A 225 -15.73 10.78 15.69
CA MET A 225 -17.11 11.26 15.73
C MET A 225 -17.73 11.08 17.12
N GLN A 226 -17.47 9.97 17.82
CA GLN A 226 -17.96 9.79 19.19
C GLN A 226 -17.33 10.77 20.16
N ALA A 227 -16.01 10.98 20.07
CA ALA A 227 -15.32 11.95 20.91
C ALA A 227 -15.89 13.36 20.73
N GLN A 228 -16.18 13.79 19.49
CA GLN A 228 -16.82 15.07 19.21
C GLN A 228 -18.23 15.16 19.82
N LYS A 229 -19.05 14.11 19.73
CA LYS A 229 -20.39 14.08 20.34
C LYS A 229 -20.33 14.22 21.86
N GLU A 230 -19.40 13.53 22.50
CA GLU A 230 -19.20 13.64 23.96
C GLU A 230 -18.70 15.03 24.37
N GLU A 231 -17.82 15.66 23.58
CA GLU A 231 -17.37 17.03 23.80
C GLU A 231 -18.51 18.04 23.63
N ASP A 232 -19.32 17.88 22.59
CA ASP A 232 -20.51 18.72 22.34
C ASP A 232 -21.54 18.58 23.45
N GLU A 233 -21.77 17.36 23.95
CA GLU A 233 -22.67 17.10 25.08
C GLU A 233 -22.16 17.74 26.37
N LYS A 234 -20.87 17.59 26.68
CA LYS A 234 -20.23 18.26 27.83
C LYS A 234 -20.30 19.77 27.71
N ALA A 235 -20.08 20.33 26.52
CA ALA A 235 -20.18 21.77 26.27
C ALA A 235 -21.62 22.26 26.45
N ARG A 236 -22.63 21.52 25.95
CA ARG A 236 -24.05 21.84 26.16
C ARG A 236 -24.45 21.79 27.63
N VAL A 237 -24.03 20.75 28.36
CA VAL A 237 -24.29 20.63 29.81
C VAL A 237 -23.62 21.76 30.58
N SER A 238 -22.36 22.11 30.26
CA SER A 238 -21.66 23.23 30.87
C SER A 238 -22.31 24.58 30.56
N ALA A 239 -22.81 24.78 29.33
CA ALA A 239 -23.51 26.00 28.95
C ALA A 239 -24.88 26.12 29.65
N ALA A 240 -25.60 25.00 29.81
CA ALA A 240 -26.86 24.96 30.53
C ALA A 240 -26.70 25.15 32.05
N ALA A 241 -25.54 24.80 32.60
CA ALA A 241 -25.19 24.98 34.01
C ALA A 241 -24.59 26.38 34.33
N ALA A 242 -24.34 27.22 33.32
CA ALA A 242 -23.81 28.56 33.54
C ALA A 242 -24.90 29.46 34.17
N PRO A 243 -24.61 30.20 35.27
CA PRO A 243 -25.60 31.05 35.89
C PRO A 243 -25.99 32.18 34.93
N VAL A 244 -27.30 32.37 34.73
CA VAL A 244 -27.85 33.51 33.99
C VAL A 244 -27.54 34.78 34.79
N THR A 245 -26.43 35.45 34.47
CA THR A 245 -26.18 36.80 34.98
C THR A 245 -27.19 37.74 34.35
N ALA A 246 -28.21 38.11 35.12
CA ALA A 246 -29.23 39.07 34.73
C ALA A 246 -28.58 40.41 34.30
N PRO A 247 -29.13 41.12 33.30
CA PRO A 247 -28.61 42.42 32.91
C PRO A 247 -28.79 43.41 34.07
N SER A 248 -27.68 43.92 34.60
CA SER A 248 -27.66 44.99 35.59
C SER A 248 -28.38 46.21 35.03
N THR A 249 -29.59 46.47 35.53
CA THR A 249 -30.36 47.67 35.21
C THR A 249 -29.71 48.84 35.93
N ALA A 250 -28.77 49.52 35.29
CA ALA A 250 -28.23 50.78 35.79
C ALA A 250 -29.29 51.87 35.59
N LEU A 251 -29.88 52.33 36.69
CA LEU A 251 -30.72 53.53 36.72
C LEU A 251 -29.88 54.75 36.32
N PRO A 252 -30.36 55.65 35.45
CA PRO A 252 -29.69 56.93 35.22
C PRO A 252 -29.94 57.84 36.43
N ALA A 253 -28.86 58.32 37.05
CA ALA A 253 -28.92 59.33 38.09
C ALA A 253 -29.34 60.68 37.46
N ALA A 254 -30.32 61.33 38.12
CA ALA A 254 -30.84 62.66 37.81
C ALA A 254 -29.91 63.77 38.30
#